data_AF-A0A4Y9QM16-F1
#
_entry.id   AF-A0A4Y9QM16-F1
#
_cell.length_a   1.000
_cell.length_b   1.000
_cell.length_c   1.000
_cell.angle_alpha   90.00
_cell.angle_beta   90.00
_cell.angle_gamma   90.00
#
_symmetry.space_group_name_H-M   'P 1'
#
loop_
_entity.id
_entity.type
_entity.pdbx_description
1 polymer ?
#
loop_
_entity_poly.entity_id
_entity_poly.type
_entity_poly.pdbx_seq_one_letter_code
_entity_poly.pdbx_strand_id
1 'polypeptide(L)'
;MASGLFALFDDIATLMDDVATMTKVAAKKTSGILGDDLAVNAEKASGFVPDRELPVLWAITKGSLLNKLIILPVAFLLSAFLPVAITFILLLGGLYLAYEGAEKILEFFIPHQQHQQVNLKEEVTQDQVLAHEKTKIKSAITTDFILSVEIVIIALGTVVDQSLSTQIVVVSIIALLATVGVYGLVALIVRMDEFGYKLIALNPEDDTISDKIGRFLVKALPVVIRVIGYIGTIALLLVSGGIFTHNIDFLHHLFPSWPGIIKDFILGLGVGFITLLVISGFKKIFSKK
;
A
#
# COMPACT_ATOMS: atom_id res chain seq x y z
N MET A 1 25.89 18.73 -41.03
CA MET A 1 24.52 18.94 -40.51
C MET A 1 23.80 17.64 -40.11
N ALA A 2 24.10 16.47 -40.69
CA ALA A 2 23.51 15.19 -40.24
C ALA A 2 24.09 14.65 -38.90
N SER A 3 25.37 14.92 -38.62
CA SER A 3 26.06 14.42 -37.42
C SER A 3 25.47 14.91 -36.08
N GLY A 4 24.91 16.12 -36.01
CA GLY A 4 24.30 16.63 -34.78
C GLY A 4 22.98 15.94 -34.40
N LEU A 5 22.20 15.48 -35.39
CA LEU A 5 20.96 14.75 -35.14
C LEU A 5 21.25 13.32 -34.67
N PHE A 6 22.24 12.65 -35.27
CA PHE A 6 22.65 11.32 -34.84
C PHE A 6 23.28 11.32 -33.45
N ALA A 7 24.06 12.36 -33.10
CA ALA A 7 24.57 12.54 -31.74
C ALA A 7 23.43 12.72 -30.72
N LEU A 8 22.39 13.49 -31.04
CA LEU A 8 21.22 13.64 -30.17
C LEU A 8 20.49 12.29 -29.94
N PHE A 9 20.35 11.47 -30.99
CA PHE A 9 19.76 10.14 -30.85
C PHE A 9 20.63 9.19 -30.03
N ASP A 10 21.94 9.29 -30.14
CA ASP A 10 22.90 8.51 -29.34
C ASP A 10 22.86 8.91 -27.86
N ASP A 11 22.76 10.21 -27.57
CA ASP A 11 22.57 10.74 -26.22
C ASP A 11 21.24 10.27 -25.61
N ILE A 12 20.16 10.30 -26.40
CA ILE A 12 18.84 9.77 -25.97
C ILE A 12 18.93 8.26 -25.74
N ALA A 13 19.59 7.51 -26.63
CA ALA A 13 19.74 6.06 -26.49
C ALA A 13 20.50 5.70 -25.22
N THR A 14 21.59 6.41 -24.93
CA THR A 14 22.39 6.25 -23.71
C THR A 14 21.56 6.58 -22.46
N LEU A 15 20.83 7.69 -22.47
CA LEU A 15 19.93 8.07 -21.36
C LEU A 15 18.83 7.02 -21.16
N MET A 16 18.26 6.48 -22.23
CA MET A 16 17.24 5.43 -22.14
C MET A 16 17.81 4.12 -21.59
N ASP A 17 19.04 3.77 -21.91
CA ASP A 17 19.70 2.57 -21.36
C ASP A 17 19.97 2.72 -19.86
N ASP A 18 20.43 3.89 -19.43
CA ASP A 18 20.60 4.23 -18.01
C ASP A 18 19.25 4.19 -17.27
N VAL A 19 18.22 4.81 -17.84
CA VAL A 19 16.86 4.79 -17.28
C VAL A 19 16.34 3.36 -17.15
N ALA A 20 16.52 2.51 -18.18
CA ALA A 20 16.06 1.13 -18.15
C ALA A 20 16.78 0.31 -17.07
N THR A 21 18.11 0.44 -17.00
CA THR A 21 18.94 -0.27 -16.02
C THR A 21 18.61 0.17 -14.60
N MET A 22 18.52 1.47 -14.37
CA MET A 22 18.22 2.01 -13.05
C MET A 22 16.77 1.74 -12.62
N THR A 23 15.82 1.77 -13.56
CA THR A 23 14.43 1.35 -13.29
C THR A 23 14.38 -0.11 -12.83
N LYS A 24 15.14 -1.00 -13.47
CA LYS A 24 15.20 -2.42 -13.05
C LYS A 24 15.78 -2.58 -11.65
N VAL A 25 16.83 -1.83 -11.31
CA VAL A 25 17.43 -1.85 -9.97
C VAL A 25 16.46 -1.28 -8.94
N ALA A 26 15.84 -0.13 -9.22
CA ALA A 26 14.86 0.50 -8.37
C ALA A 26 13.67 -0.43 -8.12
N ALA A 27 13.08 -1.02 -9.17
CA ALA A 27 11.99 -1.98 -9.08
C ALA A 27 12.37 -3.21 -8.25
N LYS A 28 13.60 -3.70 -8.37
CA LYS A 28 14.08 -4.82 -7.55
C LYS A 28 14.17 -4.42 -6.08
N LYS A 29 14.69 -3.23 -5.76
CA LYS A 29 14.77 -2.75 -4.36
C LYS A 29 13.40 -2.43 -3.75
N THR A 30 12.45 -1.97 -4.56
CA THR A 30 11.08 -1.68 -4.10
C THR A 30 10.16 -2.89 -4.14
N SER A 31 10.56 -4.02 -4.74
CA SER A 31 9.68 -5.19 -4.94
C SER A 31 9.05 -5.75 -3.66
N GLY A 32 9.79 -5.82 -2.55
CA GLY A 32 9.26 -6.26 -1.26
C GLY A 32 8.15 -5.32 -0.79
N ILE A 33 8.42 -4.02 -0.82
CA ILE A 33 7.48 -2.99 -0.36
C ILE A 33 6.29 -2.80 -1.29
N LEU A 34 6.45 -3.09 -2.58
CA LEU A 34 5.34 -3.16 -3.54
C LEU A 34 4.42 -4.35 -3.24
N GLY A 35 4.98 -5.47 -2.77
CA GLY A 35 4.20 -6.60 -2.29
C GLY A 35 3.40 -6.25 -1.02
N ASP A 36 4.03 -5.53 -0.09
CA ASP A 36 3.37 -5.03 1.10
C ASP A 36 2.28 -4.00 0.76
N ASP A 37 2.57 -3.04 -0.13
CA ASP A 37 1.61 -2.06 -0.64
C ASP A 37 0.40 -2.75 -1.30
N LEU A 38 0.63 -3.84 -2.03
CA LEU A 38 -0.44 -4.65 -2.56
C LEU A 38 -1.28 -5.29 -1.46
N ALA A 39 -0.66 -5.91 -0.46
CA ALA A 39 -1.40 -6.55 0.62
C ALA A 39 -2.26 -5.54 1.39
N VAL A 40 -1.68 -4.38 1.72
CA VAL A 40 -2.37 -3.31 2.45
C VAL A 40 -3.48 -2.70 1.60
N ASN A 41 -3.24 -2.39 0.33
CA ASN A 41 -4.27 -1.83 -0.55
C ASN A 41 -5.37 -2.84 -0.85
N ALA A 42 -5.04 -4.12 -1.01
CA ALA A 42 -6.01 -5.18 -1.16
C ALA A 42 -6.88 -5.30 0.11
N GLU A 43 -6.29 -5.26 1.30
CA GLU A 43 -7.03 -5.24 2.57
C GLU A 43 -7.94 -4.01 2.64
N LYS A 44 -7.43 -2.82 2.34
CA LYS A 44 -8.18 -1.56 2.42
C LYS A 44 -9.33 -1.50 1.42
N ALA A 45 -9.18 -2.12 0.25
CA ALA A 45 -10.22 -2.21 -0.78
C ALA A 45 -11.21 -3.36 -0.54
N SER A 46 -10.84 -4.33 0.30
CA SER A 46 -11.71 -5.45 0.67
C SER A 46 -12.63 -5.07 1.84
N GLY A 47 -13.85 -5.62 1.87
CA GLY A 47 -14.79 -5.37 2.97
C GLY A 47 -15.62 -4.09 2.82
N PHE A 48 -15.75 -3.60 1.59
CA PHE A 48 -16.90 -2.81 1.18
C PHE A 48 -18.04 -3.75 0.78
N VAL A 49 -19.24 -3.19 0.58
CA VAL A 49 -20.34 -3.96 -0.03
C VAL A 49 -19.86 -4.43 -1.42
N PRO A 50 -20.06 -5.70 -1.82
CA PRO A 50 -19.49 -6.26 -3.06
C PRO A 50 -19.71 -5.38 -4.30
N ASP A 51 -20.90 -4.80 -4.46
CA ASP A 51 -21.25 -3.90 -5.58
C ASP A 51 -20.48 -2.56 -5.60
N ARG A 52 -19.80 -2.22 -4.50
CA ARG A 52 -19.12 -0.94 -4.27
C ARG A 52 -17.60 -1.06 -4.26
N GLU A 53 -17.03 -2.27 -4.29
CA GLU A 53 -15.58 -2.48 -4.20
C GLU A 53 -14.82 -1.83 -5.37
N LEU A 54 -15.30 -1.99 -6.62
CA LEU A 54 -14.68 -1.38 -7.80
C LEU A 54 -14.78 0.17 -7.84
N PRO A 55 -15.96 0.80 -7.62
CA PRO A 55 -16.06 2.25 -7.53
C PRO A 55 -15.19 2.86 -6.43
N VAL A 56 -15.10 2.18 -5.29
CA VAL A 56 -14.27 2.60 -4.17
C VAL A 56 -12.79 2.47 -4.51
N LEU A 57 -12.37 1.33 -5.07
CA LEU A 57 -10.99 1.14 -5.54
C LEU A 57 -10.59 2.24 -6.51
N TRP A 58 -11.46 2.59 -7.46
CA TRP A 58 -11.22 3.68 -8.40
C TRP A 58 -11.08 5.05 -7.73
N ALA A 59 -11.87 5.33 -6.69
CA ALA A 59 -11.74 6.55 -5.90
C ALA A 59 -10.39 6.60 -5.16
N ILE A 60 -9.96 5.47 -4.59
CA ILE A 60 -8.65 5.35 -3.94
C ILE A 60 -7.53 5.52 -4.99
N THR A 61 -7.60 4.87 -6.15
CA THR A 61 -6.60 5.00 -7.23
C THR A 61 -6.45 6.46 -7.69
N LYS A 62 -7.56 7.18 -7.87
CA LYS A 62 -7.52 8.61 -8.23
C LYS A 62 -6.87 9.46 -7.14
N GLY A 63 -7.21 9.22 -5.88
CA GLY A 63 -6.59 9.91 -4.74
C GLY A 63 -5.09 9.62 -4.66
N SER A 64 -4.71 8.36 -4.82
CA SER A 64 -3.33 7.88 -4.84
C SER A 64 -2.50 8.53 -5.96
N LEU A 65 -3.06 8.65 -7.16
CA LEU A 65 -2.38 9.29 -8.29
C LEU A 65 -2.13 10.79 -8.02
N LEU A 66 -3.11 11.49 -7.45
CA LEU A 66 -2.95 12.89 -7.04
C LEU A 66 -1.89 13.03 -5.94
N ASN A 67 -1.88 12.12 -4.96
CA ASN A 67 -0.86 12.09 -3.92
C ASN A 67 0.54 11.94 -4.54
N LYS A 68 0.73 10.99 -5.45
CA LYS A 68 2.03 10.76 -6.11
C LYS A 68 2.49 11.96 -6.94
N LEU A 69 1.57 12.66 -7.60
CA LEU A 69 1.87 13.90 -8.31
C LEU A 69 2.38 15.02 -7.39
N ILE A 70 1.96 15.02 -6.12
CA ILE A 70 2.44 15.97 -5.10
C ILE A 70 3.74 15.47 -4.46
N ILE A 71 3.82 14.17 -4.13
CA ILE A 71 4.97 13.55 -3.48
C ILE A 71 6.22 13.70 -4.33
N LEU A 72 6.16 13.42 -5.63
CA LEU A 72 7.33 13.44 -6.52
C LEU A 72 8.09 14.79 -6.47
N PRO A 73 7.49 15.94 -6.80
CA PRO A 73 8.20 17.22 -6.76
C PRO A 73 8.67 17.59 -5.35
N VAL A 74 7.86 17.30 -4.31
CA VAL A 74 8.24 17.55 -2.92
C VAL A 74 9.44 16.69 -2.53
N ALA A 75 9.47 15.41 -2.92
CA ALA A 75 10.57 14.50 -2.62
C ALA A 75 11.87 14.93 -3.31
N PHE A 76 11.82 15.37 -4.58
CA PHE A 76 13.00 15.91 -5.26
C PHE A 76 13.52 17.19 -4.59
N LEU A 77 12.62 18.10 -4.20
CA LEU A 77 12.99 19.32 -3.48
C LEU A 77 13.58 19.01 -2.09
N LEU A 78 12.92 18.16 -1.31
CA LEU A 78 13.42 17.78 0.01
C LEU A 78 14.76 17.05 -0.10
N SER A 79 14.94 16.18 -1.09
CA SER A 79 16.20 15.48 -1.32
C SER A 79 17.36 16.46 -1.59
N ALA A 80 17.10 17.50 -2.38
CA ALA A 80 18.11 18.51 -2.72
C ALA A 80 18.41 19.49 -1.58
N PHE A 81 17.40 19.92 -0.82
CA PHE A 81 17.54 21.04 0.13
C PHE A 81 17.46 20.65 1.60
N LEU A 82 16.74 19.58 1.95
CA LEU A 82 16.50 19.17 3.34
C LEU A 82 16.28 17.65 3.47
N PRO A 83 17.29 16.81 3.14
CA PRO A 83 17.12 15.36 3.10
C PRO A 83 16.74 14.77 4.47
N VAL A 84 17.14 15.42 5.57
CA VAL A 84 16.77 14.99 6.93
C VAL A 84 15.25 15.04 7.16
N ALA A 85 14.52 15.94 6.51
CA ALA A 85 13.06 16.01 6.65
C ALA A 85 12.37 14.74 6.12
N ILE A 86 12.96 14.09 5.12
CA ILE A 86 12.45 12.84 4.55
C ILE A 86 12.38 11.75 5.62
N THR A 87 13.47 11.58 6.37
CA THR A 87 13.57 10.64 7.49
C THR A 87 12.50 10.92 8.54
N PHE A 88 12.29 12.18 8.92
CA PHE A 88 11.25 12.53 9.90
C PHE A 88 9.83 12.25 9.39
N ILE A 89 9.53 12.57 8.13
CA ILE A 89 8.22 12.29 7.51
C ILE A 89 7.96 10.77 7.51
N LEU A 90 8.96 9.98 7.12
CA LEU A 90 8.87 8.53 7.14
C LEU A 90 8.65 7.98 8.55
N LEU A 91 9.43 8.41 9.54
CA LEU A 91 9.29 7.95 10.92
C LEU A 91 7.89 8.26 11.49
N LEU A 92 7.35 9.44 11.21
CA LEU A 92 5.98 9.79 11.59
C LEU A 92 4.94 8.91 10.89
N GLY A 93 5.12 8.63 9.59
CA GLY A 93 4.29 7.69 8.85
C GLY A 93 4.37 6.27 9.42
N GLY A 94 5.58 5.80 9.72
CA GLY A 94 5.84 4.51 10.36
C GLY A 94 5.14 4.38 11.72
N LEU A 95 5.13 5.43 12.53
CA LEU A 95 4.38 5.45 13.80
C LEU A 95 2.87 5.29 13.57
N TYR A 96 2.31 5.95 12.56
CA TYR A 96 0.90 5.80 12.19
C TYR A 96 0.58 4.37 11.73
N LEU A 97 1.42 3.79 10.85
CA LEU A 97 1.23 2.41 10.36
C LEU A 97 1.36 1.38 11.49
N ALA A 98 2.36 1.55 12.37
CA ALA A 98 2.57 0.68 13.53
C ALA A 98 1.39 0.75 14.49
N TYR A 99 0.85 1.96 14.74
CA TYR A 99 -0.37 2.14 15.52
C TYR A 99 -1.55 1.38 14.89
N GLU A 100 -1.80 1.58 13.60
CA GLU A 100 -2.93 0.97 12.91
C GLU A 100 -2.82 -0.57 12.90
N GLY A 101 -1.63 -1.11 12.63
CA GLY A 101 -1.37 -2.55 12.68
C GLY A 101 -1.57 -3.14 14.08
N ALA A 102 -1.09 -2.46 15.12
CA ALA A 102 -1.26 -2.91 16.50
C ALA A 102 -2.73 -2.83 16.97
N GLU A 103 -3.46 -1.79 16.55
CA GLU A 103 -4.90 -1.63 16.84
C GLU A 103 -5.70 -2.79 16.26
N LYS A 104 -5.46 -3.15 14.99
CA LYS A 104 -6.12 -4.30 14.35
C LYS A 104 -5.80 -5.65 15.01
N ILE A 105 -4.55 -5.86 15.42
CA ILE A 105 -4.16 -7.06 16.18
C ILE A 105 -4.91 -7.10 17.50
N LEU A 106 -4.99 -5.97 18.22
CA LEU A 106 -5.68 -5.90 19.49
C LEU A 106 -7.20 -6.14 19.33
N GLU A 107 -7.83 -5.60 18.29
CA GLU A 107 -9.23 -5.88 17.95
C GLU A 107 -9.48 -7.36 17.64
N PHE A 108 -8.50 -8.05 17.06
CA PHE A 108 -8.59 -9.49 16.81
C PHE A 108 -8.54 -10.31 18.11
N PHE A 109 -7.73 -9.92 19.09
CA PHE A 109 -7.55 -10.64 20.36
C PHE A 109 -8.54 -10.26 21.46
N ILE A 110 -9.00 -9.01 21.47
CA ILE A 110 -10.01 -8.51 22.40
C ILE A 110 -11.30 -8.42 21.61
N PRO A 111 -12.17 -9.45 21.66
CA PRO A 111 -13.50 -9.34 21.08
C PRO A 111 -14.29 -8.32 21.89
N HIS A 112 -14.21 -7.05 21.51
CA HIS A 112 -15.30 -6.13 21.77
C HIS A 112 -16.50 -6.75 21.06
N GLN A 113 -17.60 -6.92 21.79
CA GLN A 113 -18.89 -7.31 21.20
C GLN A 113 -19.09 -6.41 19.98
N GLN A 114 -18.98 -7.01 18.79
CA GLN A 114 -19.24 -6.39 17.49
C GLN A 114 -19.02 -4.87 17.48
N HIS A 115 -17.87 -4.40 16.97
CA HIS A 115 -18.00 -3.26 16.06
C HIS A 115 -19.04 -3.70 15.05
N GLN A 116 -20.23 -3.10 15.19
CA GLN A 116 -21.46 -3.50 14.55
C GLN A 116 -21.11 -4.17 13.21
N GLN A 117 -21.18 -5.50 13.16
CA GLN A 117 -21.94 -6.06 12.06
C GLN A 117 -23.22 -5.29 12.19
N VAL A 118 -23.37 -4.26 11.35
CA VAL A 118 -24.57 -3.48 11.20
C VAL A 118 -25.66 -4.52 11.33
N ASN A 119 -26.33 -4.48 12.47
CA ASN A 119 -27.44 -5.35 12.70
C ASN A 119 -28.32 -4.98 11.51
N LEU A 120 -28.54 -5.91 10.58
CA LEU A 120 -29.39 -5.75 9.39
C LEU A 120 -30.86 -5.59 9.81
N LYS A 121 -31.09 -4.95 10.96
CA LYS A 121 -32.30 -4.68 11.71
C LYS A 121 -32.45 -3.20 12.06
N GLU A 122 -31.40 -2.38 11.91
CA GLU A 122 -31.55 -0.92 11.86
C GLU A 122 -31.33 -0.47 10.41
N GLU A 123 -32.31 0.21 9.83
CA GLU A 123 -32.25 0.78 8.49
C GLU A 123 -31.13 1.83 8.43
N VAL A 124 -29.90 1.39 8.16
CA VAL A 124 -28.79 2.30 7.88
C VAL A 124 -29.16 3.09 6.64
N THR A 125 -29.35 4.40 6.82
CA THR A 125 -29.72 5.30 5.71
C THR A 125 -28.59 5.30 4.68
N GLN A 126 -28.92 5.42 3.38
CA GLN A 126 -27.90 5.49 2.32
C GLN A 126 -26.82 6.54 2.61
N ASP A 127 -27.18 7.66 3.26
CA ASP A 127 -26.25 8.70 3.68
C ASP A 127 -25.22 8.24 4.72
N GLN A 128 -25.60 7.36 5.65
CA GLN A 128 -24.69 6.79 6.66
C GLN A 128 -23.70 5.82 6.02
N VAL A 129 -24.15 5.01 5.06
CA VAL A 129 -23.26 4.12 4.27
C VAL A 129 -22.24 4.95 3.49
N LEU A 130 -22.69 6.00 2.80
CA LEU A 130 -21.81 6.89 2.03
C LEU A 130 -20.81 7.65 2.91
N ALA A 131 -21.21 8.08 4.11
CA ALA A 131 -20.31 8.73 5.06
C ALA A 131 -19.22 7.77 5.57
N HIS A 132 -19.58 6.51 5.83
CA HIS A 132 -18.65 5.49 6.24
C HIS A 132 -17.69 5.10 5.10
N GLU A 133 -18.19 4.99 3.86
CA GLU A 133 -17.37 4.79 2.65
C GLU A 133 -16.33 5.89 2.48
N LYS A 134 -16.74 7.17 2.58
CA LYS A 134 -15.81 8.31 2.46
C LYS A 134 -14.71 8.29 3.51
N THR A 135 -15.05 7.94 4.74
CA THR A 135 -14.07 7.84 5.84
C THR A 135 -13.06 6.73 5.57
N LYS A 136 -13.53 5.55 5.14
CA LYS A 136 -12.64 4.44 4.76
C LYS A 136 -11.75 4.80 3.56
N ILE A 137 -12.30 5.42 2.52
CA ILE A 137 -11.54 5.90 1.34
C ILE A 137 -10.43 6.86 1.78
N LYS A 138 -10.74 7.82 2.66
CA LYS A 138 -9.75 8.79 3.15
C LYS A 138 -8.62 8.10 3.94
N SER A 139 -8.96 7.14 4.80
CA SER A 139 -7.95 6.34 5.52
C SER A 139 -7.08 5.53 4.56
N ALA A 140 -7.67 4.89 3.55
CA ALA A 140 -6.94 4.14 2.53
C ALA A 140 -5.97 5.05 1.76
N ILE A 141 -6.42 6.22 1.31
CA ILE A 141 -5.59 7.21 0.62
C ILE A 141 -4.44 7.71 1.52
N THR A 142 -4.67 7.84 2.83
CA THR A 142 -3.63 8.25 3.78
C THR A 142 -2.58 7.16 3.98
N THR A 143 -3.02 5.90 4.02
CA THR A 143 -2.12 4.74 4.13
C THR A 143 -1.27 4.61 2.87
N ASP A 144 -1.90 4.69 1.69
CA ASP A 144 -1.23 4.71 0.39
C ASP A 144 -0.26 5.89 0.24
N PHE A 145 -0.58 7.06 0.79
CA PHE A 145 0.35 8.20 0.82
C PHE A 145 1.65 7.84 1.53
N ILE A 146 1.57 7.22 2.71
CA ILE A 146 2.75 6.83 3.50
C ILE A 146 3.57 5.78 2.74
N LEU A 147 2.91 4.73 2.22
CA LEU A 147 3.55 3.68 1.42
C LEU A 147 4.20 4.24 0.15
N SER A 148 3.52 5.16 -0.53
CA SER A 148 4.03 5.82 -1.73
C SER A 148 5.26 6.67 -1.45
N VAL A 149 5.28 7.39 -0.33
CA VAL A 149 6.45 8.18 0.09
C VAL A 149 7.65 7.26 0.27
N GLU A 150 7.48 6.11 0.94
CA GLU A 150 8.56 5.15 1.12
C GLU A 150 9.07 4.55 -0.19
N ILE A 151 8.18 4.10 -1.08
CA ILE A 151 8.55 3.61 -2.42
C ILE A 151 9.36 4.67 -3.18
N VAL A 152 8.89 5.92 -3.17
CA VAL A 152 9.57 7.04 -3.86
C VAL A 152 10.95 7.29 -3.28
N ILE A 153 11.12 7.21 -1.95
CA ILE A 153 12.41 7.47 -1.29
C ILE A 153 13.39 6.33 -1.56
N ILE A 154 12.95 5.07 -1.48
CA ILE A 154 13.80 3.93 -1.82
C ILE A 154 14.23 4.03 -3.28
N ALA A 155 13.30 4.35 -4.20
CA ALA A 155 13.61 4.54 -5.60
C ALA A 155 14.60 5.70 -5.80
N LEU A 156 14.38 6.86 -5.17
CA LEU A 156 15.26 8.02 -5.25
C LEU A 156 16.66 7.70 -4.72
N GLY A 157 16.76 6.97 -3.61
CA GLY A 157 18.04 6.49 -3.06
C GLY A 157 18.78 5.52 -3.98
N THR A 158 18.09 4.84 -4.92
CA THR A 158 18.76 4.01 -5.93
C THR A 158 19.40 4.80 -7.06
N VAL A 159 18.90 6.00 -7.33
CA VAL A 159 19.33 6.85 -8.45
C VAL A 159 20.02 8.13 -7.99
N VAL A 160 20.38 8.24 -6.71
CA VAL A 160 20.93 9.47 -6.12
C VAL A 160 22.20 9.96 -6.84
N ASP A 161 23.01 9.04 -7.36
CA ASP A 161 24.25 9.33 -8.09
C ASP A 161 24.05 9.60 -9.59
N GLN A 162 22.81 9.51 -10.08
CA GLN A 162 22.46 9.72 -11.49
C GLN A 162 22.10 11.17 -11.77
N SER A 163 22.10 11.55 -13.06
CA SER A 163 21.65 12.88 -13.48
C SER A 163 20.19 13.13 -13.07
N LEU A 164 19.83 14.39 -12.80
CA LEU A 164 18.48 14.77 -12.39
C LEU A 164 17.41 14.28 -13.37
N SER A 165 17.69 14.30 -14.68
CA SER A 165 16.79 13.78 -15.72
C SER A 165 16.51 12.29 -15.52
N THR A 166 17.56 11.48 -15.29
CA THR A 166 17.43 10.05 -15.02
C THR A 166 16.67 9.81 -13.72
N GLN A 167 16.94 10.58 -12.66
CA GLN A 167 16.22 10.47 -11.39
C GLN A 167 14.72 10.71 -11.56
N ILE A 168 14.35 11.79 -12.25
CA ILE A 168 12.95 12.15 -12.48
C ILE A 168 12.23 11.04 -13.25
N VAL A 169 12.82 10.55 -14.33
CA VAL A 169 12.20 9.53 -15.18
C VAL A 169 12.06 8.21 -14.43
N VAL A 170 13.13 7.72 -13.79
CA VAL A 170 13.12 6.43 -13.07
C VAL A 170 12.10 6.43 -11.93
N VAL A 171 12.13 7.44 -11.06
CA VAL A 171 11.23 7.50 -9.90
C VAL A 171 9.77 7.67 -10.35
N SER A 172 9.53 8.42 -11.43
CA SER A 172 8.19 8.54 -12.02
C SER A 172 7.69 7.21 -12.58
N ILE A 173 8.54 6.45 -13.28
CA ILE A 173 8.19 5.11 -13.77
C ILE A 173 7.83 4.19 -12.60
N ILE A 174 8.63 4.18 -11.53
CA ILE A 174 8.36 3.34 -10.36
C ILE A 174 7.04 3.74 -9.70
N ALA A 175 6.76 5.03 -9.52
CA ALA A 175 5.51 5.51 -8.93
C ALA A 175 4.28 5.12 -9.78
N LEU A 176 4.38 5.20 -11.10
CA LEU A 176 3.33 4.78 -12.02
C LEU A 176 3.15 3.25 -12.03
N LEU A 177 4.25 2.49 -12.06
CA LEU A 177 4.22 1.04 -11.98
C LEU A 177 3.60 0.56 -10.68
N ALA A 178 3.91 1.19 -9.55
CA ALA A 178 3.26 0.90 -8.27
C ALA A 178 1.76 1.14 -8.38
N THR A 179 1.33 2.29 -8.90
CA THR A 179 -0.09 2.63 -9.03
C THR A 179 -0.84 1.66 -9.94
N VAL A 180 -0.35 1.42 -11.16
CA VAL A 180 -1.04 0.57 -12.13
C VAL A 180 -0.95 -0.90 -11.72
N GLY A 181 0.23 -1.34 -11.27
CA GLY A 181 0.48 -2.72 -10.89
C GLY A 181 -0.30 -3.14 -9.65
N VAL A 182 -0.23 -2.35 -8.57
CA VAL A 182 -0.90 -2.69 -7.31
C VAL A 182 -2.41 -2.60 -7.49
N TYR A 183 -2.96 -1.45 -7.89
CA TYR A 183 -4.40 -1.29 -8.02
C TYR A 183 -5.00 -2.16 -9.13
N GLY A 184 -4.24 -2.42 -10.21
CA GLY A 184 -4.64 -3.35 -11.25
C GLY A 184 -4.77 -4.77 -10.73
N LEU A 185 -3.79 -5.24 -9.95
CA LEU A 185 -3.84 -6.59 -9.37
C LEU A 185 -4.93 -6.71 -8.30
N VAL A 186 -5.14 -5.69 -7.46
CA VAL A 186 -6.27 -5.63 -6.52
C VAL A 186 -7.60 -5.68 -7.26
N ALA A 187 -7.76 -4.94 -8.36
CA ALA A 187 -8.97 -4.97 -9.17
C ALA A 187 -9.24 -6.36 -9.76
N LEU A 188 -8.19 -7.09 -10.17
CA LEU A 188 -8.33 -8.47 -10.65
C LEU A 188 -8.78 -9.43 -9.56
N ILE A 189 -8.25 -9.28 -8.34
CA ILE A 189 -8.64 -10.09 -7.19
C ILE A 189 -10.12 -9.87 -6.84
N VAL A 190 -10.54 -8.61 -6.77
CA VAL A 190 -11.92 -8.23 -6.47
C VAL A 190 -12.89 -8.72 -7.55
N ARG A 191 -12.50 -8.68 -8.83
CA ARG A 191 -13.35 -9.13 -9.96
C ARG A 191 -13.44 -10.65 -10.13
N MET A 192 -12.83 -11.41 -9.23
CA MET A 192 -12.81 -12.87 -9.32
C MET A 192 -14.22 -13.47 -9.24
N ASP A 193 -15.15 -12.85 -8.51
CA ASP A 193 -16.55 -13.29 -8.42
C ASP A 193 -17.35 -13.02 -9.69
N GLU A 194 -17.28 -11.81 -10.26
CA GLU A 194 -17.98 -11.42 -11.48
C GLU A 194 -17.56 -12.32 -12.63
N PHE A 195 -16.26 -12.63 -12.72
CA PHE A 195 -15.73 -13.60 -13.67
C PHE A 195 -16.23 -15.02 -13.39
N GLY A 196 -16.30 -15.41 -12.11
CA GLY A 196 -16.86 -16.69 -11.69
C GLY A 196 -18.33 -16.88 -12.09
N TYR A 197 -19.17 -15.87 -11.88
CA TYR A 197 -20.57 -15.90 -12.32
C TYR A 197 -20.70 -15.94 -13.85
N LYS A 198 -19.87 -15.20 -14.58
CA LYS A 198 -19.84 -15.27 -16.05
C LYS A 198 -19.45 -16.65 -16.56
N LEU A 199 -18.53 -17.33 -15.89
CA LEU A 199 -18.14 -18.72 -16.23
C LEU A 199 -19.25 -19.74 -15.98
N ILE A 200 -20.07 -19.53 -14.94
CA ILE A 200 -21.25 -20.38 -14.67
C ILE A 200 -22.36 -20.11 -15.69
N ALA A 201 -22.55 -18.86 -16.09
CA ALA A 201 -23.59 -18.47 -17.04
C ALA A 201 -23.20 -18.66 -18.52
N LEU A 202 -21.98 -19.15 -18.79
CA LEU A 202 -21.40 -19.23 -20.13
C LEU A 202 -21.99 -20.38 -20.96
N ASN A 203 -22.35 -21.48 -20.30
CA ASN A 203 -22.93 -22.66 -20.96
C ASN A 203 -24.38 -22.89 -20.48
N PRO A 204 -25.27 -23.32 -21.38
CA PRO A 204 -26.65 -23.69 -21.03
C PRO A 204 -26.75 -25.07 -20.36
N GLU A 205 -25.69 -25.87 -20.41
CA GLU A 205 -25.61 -27.18 -19.76
C GLU A 205 -25.09 -27.04 -18.33
N ASP A 206 -25.74 -27.72 -17.39
CA ASP A 206 -25.30 -27.79 -16.00
C ASP A 206 -24.07 -28.71 -15.84
N ASP A 207 -23.08 -28.26 -15.04
CA ASP A 207 -21.89 -29.04 -14.61
C ASP A 207 -20.73 -29.14 -15.61
N THR A 208 -20.62 -28.15 -16.49
CA THR A 208 -19.44 -28.00 -17.36
C THR A 208 -18.17 -27.64 -16.57
N ILE A 209 -17.00 -27.77 -17.21
CA ILE A 209 -15.70 -27.38 -16.62
C ILE A 209 -15.71 -25.88 -16.25
N SER A 210 -16.35 -25.02 -17.06
CA SER A 210 -16.47 -23.59 -16.77
C SER A 210 -17.27 -23.36 -15.49
N ASP A 211 -18.35 -24.10 -15.26
CA ASP A 211 -19.14 -23.96 -14.04
C ASP A 211 -18.37 -24.40 -12.81
N LYS A 212 -17.56 -25.46 -12.92
CA LYS A 212 -16.70 -25.93 -11.83
C LYS A 212 -15.66 -24.88 -11.46
N ILE A 213 -15.02 -24.27 -12.45
CA ILE A 213 -14.08 -23.17 -12.24
C ILE A 213 -14.81 -21.95 -11.66
N GLY A 214 -15.96 -21.57 -12.21
CA GLY A 214 -16.73 -20.42 -11.74
C GLY A 214 -17.22 -20.58 -10.30
N ARG A 215 -17.74 -21.76 -9.95
CA ARG A 215 -18.12 -22.11 -8.57
C ARG A 215 -16.92 -22.07 -7.62
N PHE A 216 -15.75 -22.51 -8.08
CA PHE A 216 -14.52 -22.41 -7.30
C PHE A 216 -14.12 -20.95 -7.04
N LEU A 217 -14.12 -20.10 -8.07
CA LEU A 217 -13.77 -18.68 -7.94
C LEU A 217 -14.70 -17.94 -6.97
N VAL A 218 -16.02 -18.12 -7.10
CA VAL A 218 -17.01 -17.51 -6.20
C VAL A 218 -16.83 -17.98 -4.75
N LYS A 219 -16.55 -19.28 -4.54
CA LYS A 219 -16.29 -19.83 -3.19
C LYS A 219 -14.93 -19.45 -2.62
N ALA A 220 -13.94 -19.18 -3.48
CA ALA A 220 -12.61 -18.79 -3.07
C ALA A 220 -12.55 -17.33 -2.60
N LEU A 221 -13.38 -16.43 -3.16
CA LEU A 221 -13.34 -15.01 -2.84
C LEU A 221 -13.41 -14.69 -1.33
N PRO A 222 -14.35 -15.25 -0.54
CA PRO A 222 -14.40 -14.98 0.90
C PRO A 222 -13.14 -15.42 1.66
N VAL A 223 -12.49 -16.49 1.19
CA VAL A 223 -11.24 -16.99 1.77
C VAL A 223 -10.09 -16.05 1.40
N VAL A 224 -10.02 -15.64 0.14
CA VAL A 224 -9.01 -14.70 -0.36
C VAL A 224 -9.08 -13.37 0.40
N ILE A 225 -10.29 -12.79 0.55
CA ILE A 225 -10.50 -11.55 1.31
C ILE A 225 -10.02 -11.69 2.76
N ARG A 226 -10.34 -12.82 3.42
CA ARG A 226 -9.92 -13.06 4.80
C ARG A 226 -8.41 -13.18 4.94
N VAL A 227 -7.78 -13.92 4.03
CA VAL A 227 -6.32 -14.10 4.00
C VAL A 227 -5.62 -12.78 3.75
N ILE A 228 -6.11 -11.98 2.79
CA ILE A 228 -5.59 -10.64 2.50
C ILE A 228 -5.69 -9.73 3.74
N GLY A 229 -6.77 -9.82 4.52
CA GLY A 229 -6.88 -9.05 5.77
C GLY A 229 -5.75 -9.34 6.77
N TYR A 230 -5.42 -10.63 6.95
CA TYR A 230 -4.29 -11.02 7.81
C TYR A 230 -2.94 -10.59 7.23
N ILE A 231 -2.73 -10.79 5.93
CA ILE A 231 -1.47 -10.42 5.26
C ILE A 231 -1.30 -8.90 5.30
N GLY A 232 -2.35 -8.12 5.05
CA GLY A 232 -2.34 -6.66 5.11
C GLY A 232 -2.00 -6.12 6.50
N THR A 233 -2.56 -6.72 7.56
CA THR A 233 -2.19 -6.35 8.94
C THR A 233 -0.72 -6.66 9.24
N ILE A 234 -0.20 -7.80 8.78
CA ILE A 234 1.22 -8.14 8.93
C ILE A 234 2.09 -7.19 8.10
N ALA A 235 1.68 -6.84 6.89
CA ALA A 235 2.37 -5.91 6.01
C ALA A 235 2.46 -4.51 6.62
N LEU A 236 1.40 -3.99 7.25
CA LEU A 236 1.45 -2.71 7.98
C LEU A 236 2.58 -2.69 9.03
N LEU A 237 2.74 -3.80 9.77
CA LEU A 237 3.78 -3.92 10.78
C LEU A 237 5.18 -4.09 10.17
N LEU A 238 5.31 -4.94 9.15
CA LEU A 238 6.57 -5.14 8.43
C LEU A 238 7.08 -3.84 7.83
N VAL A 239 6.21 -3.11 7.13
CA VAL A 239 6.55 -1.80 6.54
C VAL A 239 6.95 -0.81 7.62
N SER A 240 6.15 -0.66 8.68
CA SER A 240 6.50 0.25 9.78
C SER A 240 7.85 -0.10 10.42
N GLY A 241 8.11 -1.39 10.63
CA GLY A 241 9.38 -1.90 11.12
C GLY A 241 10.54 -1.59 10.19
N GLY A 242 10.36 -1.82 8.89
CA GLY A 242 11.33 -1.50 7.83
C GLY A 242 11.67 -0.01 7.78
N ILE A 243 10.67 0.86 7.95
CA ILE A 243 10.88 2.29 8.09
C ILE A 243 11.79 2.57 9.30
N PHE A 244 11.52 1.97 10.45
CA PHE A 244 12.34 2.20 11.65
C PHE A 244 13.75 1.63 11.53
N THR A 245 13.92 0.43 10.97
CA THR A 245 15.23 -0.21 10.84
C THR A 245 16.14 0.50 9.85
N HIS A 246 15.60 1.01 8.75
CA HIS A 246 16.38 1.74 7.74
C HIS A 246 16.70 3.18 8.14
N ASN A 247 15.90 3.80 9.01
CA ASN A 247 16.05 5.22 9.36
C ASN A 247 16.64 5.48 10.75
N ILE A 248 16.77 4.44 11.60
CA ILE A 248 17.35 4.55 12.94
C ILE A 248 18.51 3.56 13.08
N ASP A 249 19.74 4.08 12.98
CA ASP A 249 20.98 3.27 13.04
C ASP A 249 21.05 2.37 14.29
N PHE A 250 20.57 2.87 15.43
CA PHE A 250 20.51 2.08 16.67
C PHE A 250 19.64 0.83 16.53
N LEU A 251 18.49 0.93 15.85
CA LEU A 251 17.61 -0.20 15.58
C LEU A 251 18.22 -1.13 14.52
N HIS A 252 19.02 -0.60 13.61
CA HIS A 252 19.76 -1.42 12.65
C HIS A 252 20.73 -2.40 13.33
N HIS A 253 21.33 -2.05 14.47
CA HIS A 253 22.24 -2.95 15.21
C HIS A 253 21.54 -3.86 16.23
N LEU A 254 20.27 -3.63 16.53
CA LEU A 254 19.49 -4.53 17.37
C LEU A 254 19.19 -5.84 16.60
N PHE A 255 19.49 -6.98 17.22
CA PHE A 255 19.30 -8.33 16.66
C PHE A 255 20.00 -8.60 15.30
N PRO A 256 21.33 -8.46 15.21
CA PRO A 256 22.06 -8.57 13.94
C PRO A 256 22.02 -9.98 13.33
N SER A 257 21.69 -11.01 14.12
CA SER A 257 21.61 -12.41 13.70
C SER A 257 20.20 -12.84 13.24
N TRP A 258 19.20 -11.96 13.32
CA TRP A 258 17.82 -12.31 13.00
C TRP A 258 17.49 -12.00 11.53
N PRO A 259 16.61 -12.79 10.88
CA PRO A 259 16.09 -12.45 9.57
C PRO A 259 15.40 -11.08 9.56
N GLY A 260 15.64 -10.25 8.55
CA GLY A 260 15.12 -8.88 8.44
C GLY A 260 13.60 -8.80 8.64
N ILE A 261 12.84 -9.68 7.98
CA ILE A 261 11.37 -9.77 8.13
C ILE A 261 10.93 -9.95 9.59
N ILE A 262 11.62 -10.79 10.36
CA ILE A 262 11.23 -11.05 11.75
C ILE A 262 11.56 -9.82 12.60
N LYS A 263 12.70 -9.20 12.34
CA LYS A 263 13.14 -7.98 13.02
C LYS A 263 12.19 -6.82 12.76
N ASP A 264 11.85 -6.57 11.51
CA ASP A 264 10.92 -5.51 11.11
C ASP A 264 9.55 -5.75 11.74
N PHE A 265 9.03 -6.98 11.68
CA PHE A 265 7.76 -7.32 12.32
C PHE A 265 7.75 -7.02 13.82
N ILE A 266 8.79 -7.44 14.55
CA ILE A 266 8.88 -7.24 16.01
C ILE A 266 9.03 -5.77 16.37
N LEU A 267 9.83 -5.02 15.62
CA LEU A 267 9.98 -3.59 15.85
C LEU A 267 8.69 -2.83 15.55
N GLY A 268 8.05 -3.12 14.42
CA GLY A 268 6.74 -2.57 14.08
C GLY A 268 5.70 -2.88 15.14
N LEU A 269 5.62 -4.15 15.59
CA LEU A 269 4.70 -4.57 16.65
C LEU A 269 4.98 -3.87 17.98
N GLY A 270 6.25 -3.83 18.41
CA GLY A 270 6.68 -3.22 19.66
C GLY A 270 6.39 -1.72 19.69
N VAL A 271 6.81 -1.00 18.65
CA VAL A 271 6.53 0.44 18.50
C VAL A 271 5.03 0.69 18.39
N GLY A 272 4.30 -0.17 17.67
CA GLY A 272 2.85 -0.08 17.50
C GLY A 272 2.11 -0.17 18.83
N PHE A 273 2.41 -1.17 19.66
CA PHE A 273 1.81 -1.29 20.99
C PHE A 273 2.19 -0.14 21.92
N ILE A 274 3.44 0.33 21.90
CA ILE A 274 3.86 1.51 22.68
C ILE A 274 3.03 2.72 22.25
N THR A 275 2.91 2.96 20.95
CA THR A 275 2.16 4.09 20.38
C THR A 275 0.67 3.99 20.74
N LEU A 276 0.09 2.80 20.65
CA LEU A 276 -1.29 2.52 21.05
C LEU A 276 -1.52 2.80 22.53
N LEU A 277 -0.62 2.38 23.42
CA LEU A 277 -0.71 2.65 24.86
C LEU A 277 -0.64 4.15 25.16
N VAL A 278 0.27 4.87 24.49
CA VAL A 278 0.40 6.32 24.63
C VAL A 278 -0.88 7.02 24.19
N ILE A 279 -1.37 6.73 22.98
CA ILE A 279 -2.59 7.35 22.44
C ILE A 279 -3.82 7.02 23.29
N SER A 280 -3.96 5.77 23.72
CA SER A 280 -5.06 5.34 24.59
C SER A 280 -4.99 6.01 25.97
N GLY A 281 -3.78 6.16 26.52
CA GLY A 281 -3.54 6.91 27.75
C GLY A 281 -3.95 8.38 27.62
N PHE A 282 -3.53 9.04 26.54
CA PHE A 282 -3.92 10.43 26.25
C PHE A 282 -5.44 10.57 26.07
N LYS A 283 -6.08 9.71 25.28
CA LYS A 283 -7.55 9.72 25.10
C LYS A 283 -8.27 9.55 26.44
N LYS A 284 -7.82 8.67 27.31
CA LYS A 284 -8.44 8.44 28.64
C LYS A 284 -8.29 9.64 29.58
N ILE A 285 -7.20 10.40 29.46
CA ILE A 285 -6.95 11.62 30.25
C ILE A 285 -7.79 12.79 29.71
N PHE A 286 -7.87 12.96 28.38
CA PHE A 286 -8.56 14.09 27.75
C PHE A 286 -10.07 13.89 27.53
N SER A 287 -10.54 12.65 27.39
CA SER A 287 -11.98 12.33 27.29
C SER A 287 -12.71 12.43 28.64
N LYS A 288 -11.99 12.71 29.72
CA LYS A 288 -12.56 12.99 31.06
C LYS A 288 -12.81 14.50 31.32
N LYS A 289 -12.61 15.35 30.31
CA LYS A 289 -13.05 16.75 30.28
C LYS A 289 -14.15 16.90 29.24
#